data_AF-A0ABD1BR58-F1
#
_entry.id   AF-A0ABD1BR58-F1
#
_cell.length_a   1.000
_cell.length_b   1.000
_cell.length_c   1.000
_cell.angle_alpha   90.00
_cell.angle_beta   90.00
_cell.angle_gamma   90.00
#
_symmetry.space_group_name_H-M   'P 1'
#
loop_
_entity.id
_entity.type
_entity.pdbx_description
1 polymer ?
#
loop_
_entity_poly.entity_id
_entity_poly.type
_entity_poly.pdbx_seq_one_letter_code
_entity_poly.pdbx_strand_id
1 'polypeptide(L)'
;MEKKLLIAASIILNLRFTIHSLYNNFSIWSPTWTNRAAGEAEAAAYVSCSGHGRAYLDGIGVLDGHKPPCECNNCYTGKDCSILLQDCPVDADSGDPLFLEPFWIGKAEESAVVESGWHRMSYQFEELGSFDSAELERIIKKLHNVVGNAVTDDRFIIFGTGATQLIAASVHALSLTNSSSSSSPSRLVSSVPYYNMYQQQAEFFRSAHLKFEGDAHVWKQRNDNITQVIEIVTSPNNPDGKAKRAVLDGPNVKTIHDYAYYWPYFTPITHQVDEDLSLFSLSKTTGHAGSRFGWALVKDKAVYERMKTYITLSSMGVSRDTQLRVLQLLKVVIDDGGDEIFNFGYGTLKKRWEIVNKILSMSTRFSLETKKPEYCNYFKRVRDFTPSYAWVKCERLEDINCYEIFKAAKITGRNGQEFGTEERFVRLSLIKSQNDFDQLSNMLKKLVSQEHVGADSI
;
A
#
# COMPACT_ATOMS: atom_id res chain seq x y z
N MET A 1 -14.60 45.50 64.27
CA MET A 1 -13.54 45.51 63.23
C MET A 1 -13.18 44.10 62.78
N GLU A 2 -13.00 43.14 63.68
CA GLU A 2 -12.58 41.76 63.36
C GLU A 2 -13.41 41.02 62.31
N LYS A 3 -14.76 41.09 62.37
CA LYS A 3 -15.61 40.40 61.38
C LYS A 3 -15.40 40.90 59.94
N LYS A 4 -15.09 42.19 59.76
CA LYS A 4 -14.80 42.76 58.43
C LYS A 4 -13.43 42.31 57.92
N LEU A 5 -12.46 42.13 58.82
CA LEU A 5 -11.13 41.64 58.49
C LEU A 5 -11.15 40.17 58.05
N LEU A 6 -11.94 39.34 58.73
CA LEU A 6 -12.11 37.92 58.40
C LEU A 6 -12.80 37.72 57.04
N ILE A 7 -13.82 38.54 56.73
CA ILE A 7 -14.49 38.50 55.42
C ILE A 7 -13.54 38.96 54.31
N ALA A 8 -12.79 40.05 54.53
CA ALA A 8 -11.79 40.52 53.57
C ALA A 8 -10.69 39.48 53.34
N ALA A 9 -10.17 38.84 54.40
CA ALA A 9 -9.19 37.77 54.30
C ALA A 9 -9.74 36.55 53.55
N SER A 10 -10.98 36.15 53.80
CA SER A 10 -11.63 35.04 53.09
C SER A 10 -11.84 35.33 51.60
N ILE A 11 -12.25 36.56 51.25
CA ILE A 11 -12.40 36.98 49.85
C ILE A 11 -11.06 36.97 49.14
N ILE A 12 -10.00 37.51 49.76
CA ILE A 12 -8.65 37.53 49.20
C ILE A 12 -8.10 36.11 49.02
N LEU A 13 -8.33 35.23 50.00
CA LEU A 13 -7.87 33.84 49.94
C LEU A 13 -8.59 33.08 48.82
N ASN A 14 -9.91 33.24 48.71
CA ASN A 14 -10.69 32.62 47.64
C ASN A 14 -10.29 33.17 46.27
N LEU A 15 -10.11 34.49 46.11
CA LEU A 15 -9.58 35.07 44.86
C LEU A 15 -8.20 34.53 44.50
N ARG A 16 -7.30 34.38 45.47
CA ARG A 16 -5.99 33.73 45.28
C ARG A 16 -6.14 32.29 44.81
N PHE A 17 -7.03 31.50 45.42
CA PHE A 17 -7.28 30.11 45.03
C PHE A 17 -7.95 30.01 43.65
N THR A 18 -8.90 30.88 43.32
CA THR A 18 -9.55 30.91 42.00
C THR A 18 -8.57 31.34 40.93
N ILE A 19 -7.75 32.39 41.15
CA ILE A 19 -6.70 32.80 40.22
C ILE A 19 -5.66 31.69 40.05
N HIS A 20 -5.23 31.05 41.14
CA HIS A 20 -4.30 29.92 41.09
C HIS A 20 -4.90 28.73 40.34
N SER A 21 -6.17 28.38 40.56
CA SER A 21 -6.86 27.30 39.84
C SER A 21 -7.08 27.63 38.37
N LEU A 22 -7.38 28.89 38.02
CA LEU A 22 -7.55 29.34 36.64
C LEU A 22 -6.21 29.44 35.89
N TYR A 23 -5.12 29.84 36.55
CA TYR A 23 -3.78 29.94 35.93
C TYR A 23 -3.01 28.61 35.93
N ASN A 24 -3.13 27.77 36.96
CA ASN A 24 -2.41 26.49 37.02
C ASN A 24 -3.11 25.34 36.28
N ASN A 25 -4.39 25.44 35.96
CA ASN A 25 -5.03 24.50 35.02
C ASN A 25 -4.72 24.80 33.54
N PHE A 26 -4.04 25.91 33.25
CA PHE A 26 -3.59 26.27 31.91
C PHE A 26 -2.09 26.60 31.88
N SER A 27 -1.27 25.82 32.59
CA SER A 27 0.09 25.65 32.08
C SER A 27 -0.06 24.91 30.75
N ILE A 28 0.03 25.65 29.64
CA ILE A 28 0.35 25.05 28.35
C ILE A 28 1.72 24.42 28.59
N TRP A 29 1.70 23.13 28.94
CA TRP A 29 2.90 22.33 29.03
C TRP A 29 3.49 22.34 27.63
N SER A 30 4.48 23.21 27.43
CA SER A 30 5.27 23.28 26.21
C SER A 30 6.54 22.50 26.47
N PRO A 31 6.53 21.16 26.24
CA PRO A 31 7.72 20.36 26.44
C PRO A 31 8.83 20.87 25.53
N THR A 32 9.92 21.39 26.12
CA THR A 32 11.11 21.82 25.36
C THR A 32 11.95 20.65 24.86
N TRP A 33 11.68 19.43 25.34
CA TRP A 33 12.46 18.23 25.00
C TRP A 33 12.27 17.77 23.56
N THR A 34 11.21 18.21 22.87
CA THR A 34 10.95 17.87 21.46
C THR A 34 11.76 18.71 20.48
N ASN A 35 12.22 19.90 20.89
CA ASN A 35 12.89 20.88 20.02
C ASN A 35 14.08 20.29 19.27
N ARG A 36 14.87 19.44 19.93
CA ARG A 36 16.03 18.79 19.29
C ARG A 36 15.60 17.84 18.18
N ALA A 37 14.67 16.94 18.46
CA ALA A 37 14.19 15.96 17.48
C ALA A 37 13.49 16.65 16.30
N ALA A 38 12.69 17.67 16.56
CA ALA A 38 12.07 18.50 15.52
C ALA A 38 13.14 19.18 14.65
N GLY A 39 14.14 19.83 15.26
CA GLY A 39 15.22 20.50 14.54
C GLY A 39 16.09 19.55 13.71
N GLU A 40 16.35 18.33 14.20
CA GLU A 40 17.06 17.29 13.44
C GLU A 40 16.23 16.85 12.21
N ALA A 41 14.91 16.64 12.39
CA ALA A 41 14.02 16.24 11.29
C ALA A 41 13.92 17.32 10.21
N GLU A 42 13.74 18.58 10.61
CA GLU A 42 13.74 19.72 9.69
C GLU A 42 15.09 19.87 8.98
N ALA A 43 16.21 19.67 9.67
CA ALA A 43 17.54 19.75 9.07
C ALA A 43 17.76 18.67 8.00
N ALA A 44 17.29 17.45 8.22
CA ALA A 44 17.33 16.38 7.22
C ALA A 44 16.43 16.71 6.01
N ALA A 45 15.20 17.18 6.25
CA ALA A 45 14.27 17.57 5.20
C ALA A 45 14.75 18.78 4.38
N TYR A 46 15.56 19.66 4.98
CA TYR A 46 16.13 20.84 4.34
C TYR A 46 17.34 20.52 3.43
N VAL A 47 17.88 19.29 3.47
CA VAL A 47 18.99 18.91 2.58
C VAL A 47 18.52 18.99 1.12
N SER A 48 19.13 19.91 0.36
CA SER A 48 18.82 20.08 -1.06
C SER A 48 19.38 18.91 -1.87
N CYS A 49 18.49 18.07 -2.39
CA CYS A 49 18.80 16.94 -3.28
C CYS A 49 18.29 17.17 -4.72
N SER A 50 18.32 18.42 -5.18
CA SER A 50 18.04 18.85 -6.56
C SER A 50 16.68 18.43 -7.15
N GLY A 51 15.69 18.11 -6.30
CA GLY A 51 14.42 17.53 -6.75
C GLY A 51 14.54 16.11 -7.31
N HIS A 52 15.69 15.46 -7.15
CA HIS A 52 16.02 14.15 -7.69
C HIS A 52 16.50 13.17 -6.62
N GLY A 53 16.25 13.49 -5.36
CA GLY A 53 16.53 12.67 -4.20
C GLY A 53 15.94 13.30 -2.95
N ARG A 54 16.24 12.70 -1.80
CA ARG A 54 15.86 13.19 -0.48
C ARG A 54 16.89 12.72 0.55
N ALA A 55 16.90 13.29 1.74
CA ALA A 55 17.73 12.81 2.84
C ALA A 55 16.86 12.43 4.04
N TYR A 56 17.31 11.43 4.80
CA TYR A 56 16.60 10.92 5.97
C TYR A 56 17.46 11.01 7.23
N LEU A 57 16.81 11.07 8.39
CA LEU A 57 17.48 11.15 9.70
C LEU A 57 18.46 9.99 9.94
N ASP A 58 18.16 8.82 9.40
CA ASP A 58 18.95 7.59 9.49
C ASP A 58 19.82 7.34 8.23
N GLY A 59 20.04 8.37 7.41
CA GLY A 59 20.90 8.29 6.24
C GLY A 59 22.33 7.84 6.57
N ILE A 60 22.96 7.11 5.65
CA ILE A 60 24.29 6.53 5.85
C ILE A 60 25.34 7.61 6.19
N GLY A 61 26.08 7.41 7.27
CA GLY A 61 27.17 8.32 7.69
C GLY A 61 26.75 9.44 8.65
N VAL A 62 25.46 9.55 9.01
CA VAL A 62 24.98 10.50 10.04
C VAL A 62 25.65 10.27 11.40
N LEU A 63 25.88 9.01 11.78
CA LEU A 63 26.56 8.65 13.04
C LEU A 63 28.02 9.12 13.10
N ASP A 64 28.66 9.37 11.95
CA ASP A 64 30.03 9.87 11.86
C ASP A 64 30.10 11.42 11.94
N GLY A 65 28.97 12.08 12.26
CA GLY A 65 28.87 13.54 12.36
C GLY A 65 28.68 14.24 11.01
N HIS A 66 28.47 13.50 9.93
CA HIS A 66 28.14 14.09 8.63
C HIS A 66 26.67 14.50 8.56
N LYS A 67 26.36 15.49 7.71
CA LYS A 67 24.97 15.75 7.32
C LYS A 67 24.39 14.51 6.62
N PRO A 68 23.10 14.21 6.79
CA PRO A 68 22.43 13.15 6.03
C PRO A 68 22.72 13.27 4.52
N PRO A 69 23.27 12.24 3.87
CA PRO A 69 23.50 12.29 2.43
C PRO A 69 22.17 12.21 1.68
N CYS A 70 22.17 12.70 0.44
CA CYS A 70 21.04 12.49 -0.45
C CYS A 70 20.97 11.04 -0.93
N GLU A 71 19.78 10.45 -0.81
CA GLU A 71 19.38 9.21 -1.48
C GLU A 71 18.70 9.57 -2.81
N CYS A 72 19.37 9.25 -3.92
CA CYS A 72 18.95 9.66 -5.25
C CYS A 72 17.88 8.74 -5.85
N ASN A 73 16.98 9.33 -6.63
CA ASN A 73 16.10 8.60 -7.53
C ASN A 73 16.92 7.82 -8.56
N ASN A 74 16.31 6.81 -9.19
CA ASN A 74 16.98 5.98 -10.18
C ASN A 74 17.65 6.84 -11.28
N CYS A 75 18.87 6.46 -11.64
CA CYS A 75 19.74 7.14 -12.60
C CYS A 75 20.27 8.53 -12.22
N TYR A 76 19.98 9.04 -11.02
CA TYR A 76 20.59 10.28 -10.52
C TYR A 76 21.74 9.97 -9.55
N THR A 77 22.77 10.81 -9.57
CA THR A 77 23.94 10.69 -8.71
C THR A 77 24.54 12.06 -8.38
N GLY A 78 25.68 12.07 -7.71
CA GLY A 78 26.29 13.26 -7.12
C GLY A 78 25.84 13.48 -5.69
N LYS A 79 26.52 14.38 -4.97
CA LYS A 79 26.25 14.64 -3.55
C LYS A 79 24.83 15.18 -3.30
N ASP A 80 24.25 15.83 -4.29
CA ASP A 80 22.94 16.48 -4.28
C ASP A 80 21.98 15.88 -5.32
N CYS A 81 22.29 14.72 -5.89
CA CYS A 81 21.51 14.06 -6.94
C CYS A 81 21.29 14.88 -8.23
N SER A 82 22.11 15.89 -8.51
CA SER A 82 21.96 16.75 -9.70
C SER A 82 22.44 16.10 -11.01
N ILE A 83 23.23 15.03 -10.93
CA ILE A 83 23.89 14.44 -12.11
C ILE A 83 23.05 13.27 -12.63
N LEU A 84 22.45 13.44 -13.81
CA LEU A 84 21.80 12.34 -14.53
C LEU A 84 22.88 11.46 -15.18
N LEU A 85 22.87 10.17 -14.85
CA LEU A 85 23.75 9.17 -15.45
C LEU A 85 23.39 8.96 -16.93
N GLN A 86 24.39 9.07 -17.80
CA GLN A 86 24.23 8.69 -19.19
C GLN A 86 24.03 7.18 -19.30
N ASP A 87 23.20 6.76 -20.26
CA ASP A 87 22.98 5.35 -20.61
C ASP A 87 22.47 4.44 -19.49
N CYS A 88 21.89 5.01 -18.42
CA CYS A 88 21.33 4.29 -17.29
C CYS A 88 20.01 3.57 -17.64
N PRO A 89 19.86 2.28 -17.27
CA PRO A 89 18.58 1.57 -17.41
C PRO A 89 17.49 2.10 -16.49
N VAL A 90 16.28 2.22 -17.03
CA VAL A 90 15.09 2.65 -16.28
C VAL A 90 14.50 1.46 -15.55
N ASP A 91 14.32 1.59 -14.24
CA ASP A 91 13.62 0.61 -13.43
C ASP A 91 12.14 0.97 -13.26
N ALA A 92 11.27 0.24 -13.95
CA ALA A 92 9.82 0.24 -13.82
C ALA A 92 9.29 -1.08 -13.25
N ASP A 93 10.11 -1.81 -12.50
CA ASP A 93 9.83 -3.19 -12.09
C ASP A 93 9.00 -3.27 -10.81
N SER A 94 9.40 -2.52 -9.78
CA SER A 94 8.75 -2.53 -8.46
C SER A 94 7.43 -1.76 -8.46
N GLY A 95 6.45 -2.30 -7.74
CA GLY A 95 5.20 -1.61 -7.42
C GLY A 95 5.33 -0.64 -6.26
N ASP A 96 6.42 0.14 -6.23
CA ASP A 96 6.72 1.08 -5.15
C ASP A 96 5.99 2.42 -5.38
N PRO A 97 5.04 2.81 -4.50
CA PRO A 97 4.11 3.92 -4.73
C PRO A 97 4.68 5.31 -4.39
N LEU A 98 5.91 5.59 -4.81
CA LEU A 98 6.60 6.87 -4.57
C LEU A 98 5.91 8.07 -5.22
N PHE A 99 4.96 7.87 -6.14
CA PHE A 99 4.15 8.96 -6.72
C PHE A 99 3.35 9.76 -5.68
N LEU A 100 3.10 9.20 -4.49
CA LEU A 100 2.40 9.87 -3.39
C LEU A 100 3.31 10.69 -2.48
N GLU A 101 4.64 10.60 -2.62
CA GLU A 101 5.55 11.38 -1.79
C GLU A 101 5.32 12.90 -1.90
N PRO A 102 5.13 13.52 -3.08
CA PRO A 102 4.88 14.95 -3.17
C PRO A 102 3.62 15.40 -2.41
N PHE A 103 2.60 14.54 -2.33
CA PHE A 103 1.40 14.82 -1.52
C PHE A 103 1.77 14.92 -0.03
N TRP A 104 2.54 13.98 0.49
CA TRP A 104 2.94 13.97 1.91
C TRP A 104 3.92 15.09 2.27
N ILE A 105 4.81 15.47 1.35
CA ILE A 105 5.64 16.68 1.52
C ILE A 105 4.75 17.92 1.66
N GLY A 106 3.68 18.02 0.86
CA GLY A 106 2.69 19.09 0.96
C GLY A 106 1.86 19.07 2.25
N LYS A 107 1.88 17.96 3.00
CA LYS A 107 1.16 17.72 4.25
C LYS A 107 2.10 17.53 5.45
N ALA A 108 3.31 18.11 5.39
CA ALA A 108 4.36 17.85 6.36
C ALA A 108 3.95 18.14 7.82
N GLU A 109 3.37 19.32 8.10
CA GLU A 109 2.92 19.70 9.45
C GLU A 109 1.79 18.79 9.95
N GLU A 110 0.78 18.54 9.10
CA GLU A 110 -0.40 17.73 9.44
C GLU A 110 -0.05 16.24 9.67
N SER A 111 0.98 15.73 8.99
CA SER A 111 1.33 14.30 9.00
C SER A 111 2.51 13.93 9.91
N ALA A 112 3.26 14.91 10.39
CA ALA A 112 4.39 14.67 11.29
C ALA A 112 3.94 14.06 12.63
N VAL A 113 4.78 13.20 13.20
CA VAL A 113 4.57 12.58 14.51
C VAL A 113 5.82 12.80 15.37
N VAL A 114 5.63 13.31 16.58
CA VAL A 114 6.66 13.36 17.61
C VAL A 114 6.42 12.22 18.59
N GLU A 115 7.35 11.27 18.63
CA GLU A 115 7.26 10.08 19.47
C GLU A 115 8.22 10.19 20.66
N SER A 116 7.70 10.10 21.88
CA SER A 116 8.53 10.10 23.10
C SER A 116 9.35 8.82 23.20
N GLY A 117 10.56 8.88 23.76
CA GLY A 117 11.42 7.69 23.95
C GLY A 117 10.86 6.59 24.86
N TRP A 118 9.75 6.85 25.57
CA TRP A 118 9.01 5.87 26.37
C TRP A 118 7.64 5.51 25.78
N HIS A 119 7.38 5.86 24.51
CA HIS A 119 6.11 5.53 23.86
C HIS A 119 5.93 4.02 23.79
N ARG A 120 4.86 3.52 24.42
CA ARG A 120 4.38 2.12 24.32
C ARG A 120 5.48 1.06 24.36
N MET A 121 6.44 1.16 25.29
CA MET A 121 7.50 0.15 25.49
C MET A 121 6.98 -1.26 25.84
N SER A 122 5.73 -1.37 26.28
CA SER A 122 5.07 -2.64 26.59
C SER A 122 4.74 -3.45 25.35
N TYR A 123 4.75 -4.78 25.47
CA TYR A 123 4.26 -5.69 24.43
C TYR A 123 2.75 -5.54 24.16
N GLN A 124 1.98 -5.08 25.13
CA GLN A 124 0.52 -5.08 25.10
C GLN A 124 -0.04 -3.67 25.30
N PHE A 125 -1.24 -3.45 24.78
CA PHE A 125 -2.10 -2.33 25.18
C PHE A 125 -2.73 -2.61 26.55
N GLU A 126 -3.78 -1.85 26.92
CA GLU A 126 -4.42 -1.94 28.24
C GLU A 126 -5.10 -3.29 28.48
N GLU A 127 -5.65 -3.91 27.43
CA GLU A 127 -6.26 -5.24 27.52
C GLU A 127 -5.20 -6.34 27.37
N LEU A 128 -5.25 -7.33 28.27
CA LEU A 128 -4.32 -8.47 28.28
C LEU A 128 -4.36 -9.20 26.92
N GLY A 129 -3.21 -9.29 26.26
CA GLY A 129 -3.08 -9.94 24.96
C GLY A 129 -3.59 -9.13 23.77
N SER A 130 -3.90 -7.84 23.96
CA SER A 130 -4.19 -6.92 22.86
C SER A 130 -2.91 -6.32 22.29
N PHE A 131 -2.73 -6.47 20.97
CA PHE A 131 -1.62 -5.95 20.19
C PHE A 131 -2.05 -4.83 19.23
N ASP A 132 -3.29 -4.36 19.31
CA ASP A 132 -3.88 -3.47 18.30
C ASP A 132 -4.41 -2.19 18.94
N SER A 133 -4.09 -1.06 18.33
CA SER A 133 -4.59 0.25 18.75
C SER A 133 -6.08 0.39 18.40
N ALA A 134 -6.93 0.52 19.42
CA ALA A 134 -8.37 0.74 19.25
C ALA A 134 -8.69 2.04 18.46
N GLU A 135 -7.88 3.09 18.63
CA GLU A 135 -8.03 4.32 17.86
C GLU A 135 -7.67 4.14 16.38
N LEU A 136 -6.68 3.31 16.08
CA LEU A 136 -6.34 2.95 14.71
C LEU A 136 -7.44 2.09 14.07
N GLU A 137 -8.03 1.16 14.81
CA GLU A 137 -9.19 0.41 14.34
C GLU A 137 -10.35 1.36 14.00
N ARG A 138 -10.65 2.29 14.90
CA ARG A 138 -11.73 3.27 14.72
C ARG A 138 -11.51 4.14 13.49
N ILE A 139 -10.28 4.59 13.24
CA ILE A 139 -9.99 5.43 12.07
C ILE A 139 -10.03 4.66 10.76
N ILE A 140 -9.64 3.38 10.76
CA ILE A 140 -9.78 2.49 9.59
C ILE A 140 -11.25 2.30 9.23
N LYS A 141 -12.14 2.10 10.23
CA LYS A 141 -13.59 2.04 10.00
C LYS A 141 -14.13 3.33 9.38
N LYS A 142 -13.70 4.49 9.92
CA LYS A 142 -14.06 5.80 9.35
C LYS A 142 -13.57 5.98 7.92
N LEU A 143 -12.34 5.59 7.63
CA LEU A 143 -11.77 5.65 6.28
C LEU A 143 -12.65 4.89 5.28
N HIS A 144 -13.02 3.65 5.58
CA HIS A 144 -13.87 2.85 4.71
C HIS A 144 -15.29 3.41 4.56
N ASN A 145 -15.86 3.98 5.62
CA ASN A 145 -17.17 4.63 5.55
C ASN A 145 -17.14 5.86 4.64
N VAL A 146 -16.15 6.74 4.83
CA VAL A 146 -15.94 7.95 4.03
C VAL A 146 -15.71 7.62 2.56
N VAL A 147 -14.84 6.65 2.27
CA VAL A 147 -14.53 6.25 0.89
C VAL A 147 -15.69 5.46 0.26
N GLY A 148 -16.46 4.74 1.08
CA GLY A 148 -17.55 3.88 0.64
C GLY A 148 -17.09 2.64 -0.12
N ASN A 149 -15.87 2.15 0.15
CA ASN A 149 -15.29 1.02 -0.58
C ASN A 149 -15.43 -0.34 0.14
N ALA A 150 -15.72 -0.40 1.44
CA ALA A 150 -15.88 -1.66 2.17
C ALA A 150 -16.86 -1.55 3.33
N VAL A 151 -17.58 -2.64 3.62
CA VAL A 151 -18.39 -2.78 4.82
C VAL A 151 -17.47 -3.12 5.99
N THR A 152 -17.56 -2.34 7.08
CA THR A 152 -16.76 -2.57 8.30
C THR A 152 -17.60 -2.90 9.54
N ASP A 153 -18.91 -2.67 9.46
CA ASP A 153 -19.85 -3.04 10.52
C ASP A 153 -19.89 -4.57 10.68
N ASP A 154 -19.93 -5.02 11.93
CA ASP A 154 -19.90 -6.45 12.29
C ASP A 154 -18.72 -7.23 11.66
N ARG A 155 -17.59 -6.57 11.43
CA ARG A 155 -16.32 -7.20 11.02
C ARG A 155 -15.30 -7.13 12.13
N PHE A 156 -14.58 -8.22 12.34
CA PHE A 156 -13.33 -8.17 13.10
C PHE A 156 -12.26 -7.52 12.24
N ILE A 157 -11.41 -6.70 12.87
CA ILE A 157 -10.25 -6.08 12.22
C ILE A 157 -8.99 -6.69 12.83
N ILE A 158 -8.04 -7.06 11.98
CA ILE A 158 -6.74 -7.58 12.39
C ILE A 158 -5.62 -6.89 11.62
N PHE A 159 -4.58 -6.46 12.33
CA PHE A 159 -3.44 -5.80 11.73
C PHE A 159 -2.33 -6.80 11.40
N GLY A 160 -1.58 -6.52 10.34
CA GLY A 160 -0.39 -7.28 10.00
C GLY A 160 0.73 -6.38 9.47
N THR A 161 1.94 -6.95 9.47
CA THR A 161 3.18 -6.36 8.96
C THR A 161 3.14 -6.31 7.43
N GLY A 162 2.24 -5.48 6.91
CA GLY A 162 1.80 -5.43 5.54
C GLY A 162 0.76 -6.52 5.21
N ALA A 163 0.07 -6.33 4.09
CA ALA A 163 -0.82 -7.36 3.53
C ALA A 163 -0.10 -8.68 3.26
N THR A 164 1.22 -8.67 3.06
CA THR A 164 2.06 -9.88 2.92
C THR A 164 1.88 -10.84 4.10
N GLN A 165 2.00 -10.36 5.35
CA GLN A 165 1.80 -11.22 6.52
C GLN A 165 0.33 -11.66 6.64
N LEU A 166 -0.62 -10.79 6.30
CA LEU A 166 -2.04 -11.11 6.35
C LEU A 166 -2.45 -12.18 5.34
N ILE A 167 -1.85 -12.21 4.15
CA ILE A 167 -2.05 -13.30 3.18
C ILE A 167 -1.63 -14.63 3.81
N ALA A 168 -0.42 -14.70 4.38
CA ALA A 168 0.06 -15.92 5.03
C ALA A 168 -0.85 -16.34 6.21
N ALA A 169 -1.23 -15.39 7.06
CA ALA A 169 -2.13 -15.63 8.19
C ALA A 169 -3.51 -16.15 7.74
N SER A 170 -4.06 -15.57 6.67
CA SER A 170 -5.37 -15.95 6.11
C SER A 170 -5.34 -17.35 5.52
N VAL A 171 -4.32 -17.65 4.71
CA VAL A 171 -4.13 -18.98 4.11
C VAL A 171 -3.93 -20.04 5.19
N HIS A 172 -3.09 -19.76 6.18
CA HIS A 172 -2.91 -20.63 7.35
C HIS A 172 -4.24 -20.88 8.08
N ALA A 173 -4.95 -19.81 8.45
CA ALA A 173 -6.23 -19.91 9.18
C ALA A 173 -7.29 -20.71 8.41
N LEU A 174 -7.39 -20.53 7.09
CA LEU A 174 -8.39 -21.21 6.27
C LEU A 174 -8.00 -22.67 6.01
N SER A 175 -6.72 -22.99 5.83
CA SER A 175 -6.25 -24.37 5.62
C SER A 175 -6.55 -25.32 6.78
N LEU A 176 -6.74 -24.77 7.98
CA LEU A 176 -7.04 -25.54 9.20
C LEU A 176 -8.54 -25.77 9.46
N THR A 177 -9.43 -25.31 8.58
CA THR A 177 -10.88 -25.29 8.86
C THR A 177 -11.54 -26.68 8.85
N ASN A 178 -10.94 -27.67 8.18
CA ASN A 178 -11.46 -29.06 8.08
C ASN A 178 -10.42 -30.14 8.44
N SER A 179 -9.41 -29.80 9.25
CA SER A 179 -8.29 -30.68 9.64
C SER A 179 -8.69 -32.01 10.29
N SER A 180 -9.93 -32.14 10.75
CA SER A 180 -10.44 -33.32 11.45
C SER A 180 -10.99 -34.43 10.55
N SER A 181 -11.04 -34.26 9.22
CA SER A 181 -11.64 -35.27 8.32
C SER A 181 -10.92 -35.53 6.98
N SER A 182 -9.89 -34.75 6.61
CA SER A 182 -9.20 -34.89 5.32
C SER A 182 -7.70 -35.16 5.53
N SER A 183 -7.21 -36.29 5.01
CA SER A 183 -5.77 -36.60 4.92
C SER A 183 -5.04 -35.79 3.83
N SER A 184 -5.76 -34.98 3.04
CA SER A 184 -5.20 -34.20 1.93
C SER A 184 -5.03 -32.71 2.27
N PRO A 185 -3.94 -32.05 1.78
CA PRO A 185 -3.75 -30.62 1.97
C PRO A 185 -4.80 -29.79 1.23
N SER A 186 -5.18 -28.64 1.80
CA SER A 186 -5.97 -27.63 1.09
C SER A 186 -5.25 -27.17 -0.18
N ARG A 187 -6.01 -26.84 -1.23
CA ARG A 187 -5.44 -26.28 -2.46
C ARG A 187 -5.52 -24.77 -2.44
N LEU A 188 -4.45 -24.12 -2.86
CA LEU A 188 -4.41 -22.68 -3.05
C LEU A 188 -4.40 -22.39 -4.55
N VAL A 189 -5.32 -21.55 -5.01
CA VAL A 189 -5.44 -21.16 -6.41
C VAL A 189 -5.66 -19.65 -6.52
N SER A 190 -5.35 -19.10 -7.69
CA SER A 190 -5.69 -17.73 -8.05
C SER A 190 -5.85 -17.63 -9.56
N SER A 191 -6.80 -16.82 -10.04
CA SER A 191 -7.04 -16.71 -11.49
C SER A 191 -5.88 -16.00 -12.20
N VAL A 192 -5.37 -16.59 -13.27
CA VAL A 192 -4.29 -16.00 -14.09
C VAL A 192 -4.82 -14.78 -14.88
N PRO A 193 -4.06 -13.67 -15.01
CA PRO A 193 -2.79 -13.40 -14.33
C PRO A 193 -2.99 -13.06 -12.85
N TYR A 194 -2.11 -13.52 -11.96
CA TYR A 194 -2.19 -13.28 -10.51
C TYR A 194 -0.88 -12.73 -9.93
N TYR A 195 -0.93 -12.20 -8.71
CA TYR A 195 0.27 -11.75 -8.02
C TYR A 195 1.16 -12.93 -7.58
N ASN A 196 2.36 -13.01 -8.17
CA ASN A 196 3.33 -14.11 -7.98
C ASN A 196 3.64 -14.48 -6.52
N MET A 197 3.56 -13.52 -5.59
CA MET A 197 3.85 -13.73 -4.18
C MET A 197 2.92 -14.77 -3.52
N TYR A 198 1.72 -15.01 -4.07
CA TYR A 198 0.82 -16.06 -3.56
C TYR A 198 1.44 -17.46 -3.71
N GLN A 199 2.00 -17.75 -4.89
CA GLN A 199 2.72 -18.99 -5.15
C GLN A 199 4.01 -19.03 -4.33
N GLN A 200 4.82 -17.97 -4.40
CA GLN A 200 6.13 -17.93 -3.73
C GLN A 200 6.01 -18.13 -2.22
N GLN A 201 5.01 -17.50 -1.56
CA GLN A 201 4.80 -17.71 -0.12
C GLN A 201 4.35 -19.16 0.19
N ALA A 202 3.40 -19.70 -0.58
CA ALA A 202 2.94 -21.07 -0.36
C ALA A 202 4.08 -22.10 -0.49
N GLU A 203 4.94 -21.94 -1.49
CA GLU A 203 6.10 -22.80 -1.73
C GLU A 203 7.24 -22.56 -0.73
N PHE A 204 7.42 -21.31 -0.26
CA PHE A 204 8.43 -20.97 0.74
C PHE A 204 8.10 -21.56 2.12
N PHE A 205 6.85 -21.43 2.57
CA PHE A 205 6.45 -21.92 3.90
C PHE A 205 6.34 -23.45 3.98
N ARG A 206 6.19 -24.14 2.84
CA ARG A 206 6.16 -25.62 2.74
C ARG A 206 5.23 -26.29 3.76
N SER A 207 4.06 -25.72 3.99
CA SER A 207 3.09 -26.27 4.93
C SER A 207 2.56 -27.62 4.45
N ALA A 208 2.50 -28.62 5.35
CA ALA A 208 1.89 -29.91 5.06
C ALA A 208 0.38 -29.81 4.76
N HIS A 209 -0.26 -28.69 5.14
CA HIS A 209 -1.70 -28.47 5.00
C HIS A 209 -2.08 -27.67 3.75
N LEU A 210 -1.11 -27.28 2.92
CA LEU A 210 -1.35 -26.40 1.78
C LEU A 210 -0.55 -26.85 0.55
N LYS A 211 -1.18 -26.79 -0.62
CA LYS A 211 -0.50 -26.95 -1.91
C LYS A 211 -1.00 -25.92 -2.90
N PHE A 212 -0.11 -25.17 -3.55
CA PHE A 212 -0.47 -24.29 -4.66
C PHE A 212 -0.76 -25.12 -5.92
N GLU A 213 -1.87 -24.83 -6.61
CA GLU A 213 -2.35 -25.57 -7.80
C GLU A 213 -2.60 -24.67 -9.01
N GLY A 214 -2.15 -23.40 -8.97
CA GLY A 214 -2.20 -22.50 -10.12
C GLY A 214 -3.58 -21.87 -10.36
N ASP A 215 -4.04 -21.91 -11.61
CA ASP A 215 -5.20 -21.16 -12.09
C ASP A 215 -6.54 -21.68 -11.55
N ALA A 216 -7.34 -20.78 -10.97
CA ALA A 216 -8.68 -21.07 -10.48
C ALA A 216 -9.64 -21.55 -11.59
N HIS A 217 -9.51 -21.07 -12.84
CA HIS A 217 -10.36 -21.55 -13.93
C HIS A 217 -10.04 -22.99 -14.33
N VAL A 218 -8.75 -23.34 -14.39
CA VAL A 218 -8.31 -24.72 -14.64
C VAL A 218 -8.77 -25.63 -13.50
N TRP A 219 -8.70 -25.16 -12.25
CA TRP A 219 -9.23 -25.90 -11.11
C TRP A 219 -10.73 -26.19 -11.24
N LYS A 220 -11.52 -25.18 -11.60
CA LYS A 220 -12.99 -25.31 -11.77
C LYS A 220 -13.35 -26.44 -12.74
N GLN A 221 -12.58 -26.63 -13.81
CA GLN A 221 -12.81 -27.66 -14.82
C GLN A 221 -12.58 -29.09 -14.31
N ARG A 222 -11.89 -29.28 -13.18
CA ARG A 222 -11.67 -30.61 -12.59
C ARG A 222 -12.95 -31.19 -11.98
N ASN A 223 -13.97 -30.37 -11.74
CA ASN A 223 -15.23 -30.76 -11.08
C ASN A 223 -15.02 -31.49 -9.74
N ASP A 224 -13.94 -31.16 -9.03
CA ASP A 224 -13.66 -31.67 -7.69
C ASP A 224 -14.41 -30.82 -6.66
N ASN A 225 -15.43 -31.41 -6.06
CA ASN A 225 -16.25 -30.79 -5.02
C ASN A 225 -15.93 -31.29 -3.61
N ILE A 226 -14.95 -32.18 -3.45
CA ILE A 226 -14.58 -32.81 -2.18
C ILE A 226 -13.38 -32.09 -1.56
N THR A 227 -12.39 -31.76 -2.38
CA THR A 227 -11.16 -31.11 -1.90
C THR A 227 -11.45 -29.70 -1.38
N GLN A 228 -10.87 -29.35 -0.24
CA GLN A 228 -10.90 -27.98 0.24
C GLN A 228 -10.00 -27.08 -0.60
N VAL A 229 -10.54 -25.96 -1.07
CA VAL A 229 -9.85 -25.00 -1.93
C VAL A 229 -9.94 -23.61 -1.33
N ILE A 230 -8.83 -22.89 -1.38
CA ILE A 230 -8.70 -21.49 -1.01
C ILE A 230 -8.39 -20.73 -2.30
N GLU A 231 -9.29 -19.85 -2.71
CA GLU A 231 -9.08 -18.96 -3.85
C GLU A 231 -8.66 -17.57 -3.36
N ILE A 232 -7.51 -17.08 -3.84
CA ILE A 232 -7.12 -15.68 -3.65
C ILE A 232 -7.61 -14.85 -4.84
N VAL A 233 -8.43 -13.84 -4.56
CA VAL A 233 -9.03 -12.94 -5.55
C VAL A 233 -8.44 -11.53 -5.36
N THR A 234 -7.63 -11.06 -6.29
CA THR A 234 -7.10 -9.69 -6.28
C THR A 234 -8.00 -8.77 -7.10
N SER A 235 -8.53 -7.70 -6.51
CA SER A 235 -9.45 -6.79 -7.21
C SER A 235 -9.27 -5.34 -6.73
N PRO A 236 -8.85 -4.39 -7.58
CA PRO A 236 -8.29 -4.55 -8.91
C PRO A 236 -7.09 -5.49 -8.92
N ASN A 237 -6.97 -6.26 -9.99
CA ASN A 237 -5.97 -7.29 -10.13
C ASN A 237 -4.57 -6.72 -10.41
N ASN A 238 -3.56 -7.44 -9.95
CA ASN A 238 -2.16 -7.23 -10.32
C ASN A 238 -1.80 -8.37 -11.30
N PRO A 239 -1.49 -8.07 -12.56
CA PRO A 239 -0.93 -6.80 -13.07
C PRO A 239 -1.90 -5.87 -13.82
N ASP A 240 -3.03 -6.37 -14.29
CA ASP A 240 -3.83 -5.73 -15.35
C ASP A 240 -4.85 -4.66 -14.86
N GLY A 241 -5.01 -4.48 -13.55
CA GLY A 241 -5.95 -3.52 -12.97
C GLY A 241 -7.42 -3.87 -13.18
N LYS A 242 -7.74 -5.08 -13.64
CA LYS A 242 -9.14 -5.51 -13.85
C LYS A 242 -9.80 -5.84 -12.52
N ALA A 243 -11.08 -5.52 -12.41
CA ALA A 243 -11.88 -6.02 -11.30
C ALA A 243 -12.07 -7.53 -11.47
N LYS A 244 -11.75 -8.31 -10.45
CA LYS A 244 -12.00 -9.75 -10.40
C LYS A 244 -13.02 -10.09 -9.33
N ARG A 245 -13.63 -11.26 -9.49
CA ARG A 245 -14.50 -11.93 -8.54
C ARG A 245 -14.03 -13.37 -8.38
N ALA A 246 -14.47 -14.03 -7.31
CA ALA A 246 -14.21 -15.46 -7.14
C ALA A 246 -14.74 -16.25 -8.34
N VAL A 247 -13.94 -17.19 -8.82
CA VAL A 247 -14.26 -18.12 -9.92
C VAL A 247 -14.93 -19.36 -9.36
N LEU A 248 -14.51 -19.79 -8.17
CA LEU A 248 -14.96 -20.99 -7.49
C LEU A 248 -16.09 -20.69 -6.51
N ASP A 249 -16.98 -21.67 -6.35
CA ASP A 249 -18.12 -21.64 -5.45
C ASP A 249 -18.35 -23.03 -4.84
N GLY A 250 -19.04 -23.05 -3.70
CA GLY A 250 -19.41 -24.29 -3.01
C GLY A 250 -18.92 -24.39 -1.56
N PRO A 251 -19.36 -25.42 -0.83
CA PRO A 251 -19.15 -25.53 0.62
C PRO A 251 -17.68 -25.74 1.02
N ASN A 252 -16.87 -26.31 0.13
CA ASN A 252 -15.44 -26.58 0.34
C ASN A 252 -14.53 -25.47 -0.20
N VAL A 253 -15.11 -24.40 -0.76
CA VAL A 253 -14.37 -23.23 -1.25
C VAL A 253 -14.32 -22.17 -0.16
N LYS A 254 -13.15 -21.59 0.04
CA LYS A 254 -12.92 -20.40 0.85
C LYS A 254 -12.26 -19.34 -0.02
N THR A 255 -12.60 -18.08 0.20
CA THR A 255 -12.03 -16.97 -0.58
C THR A 255 -11.26 -16.01 0.32
N ILE A 256 -10.18 -15.46 -0.23
CA ILE A 256 -9.41 -14.35 0.34
C ILE A 256 -9.43 -13.24 -0.71
N HIS A 257 -9.99 -12.09 -0.38
CA HIS A 257 -10.07 -10.98 -1.31
C HIS A 257 -8.98 -9.95 -0.99
N ASP A 258 -8.02 -9.80 -1.90
CA ASP A 258 -6.94 -8.80 -1.81
C ASP A 258 -7.38 -7.50 -2.51
N TYR A 259 -7.76 -6.53 -1.69
CA TYR A 259 -8.23 -5.21 -2.09
C TYR A 259 -7.16 -4.13 -1.92
N ALA A 260 -5.87 -4.49 -1.98
CA ALA A 260 -4.77 -3.52 -1.87
C ALA A 260 -4.95 -2.31 -2.83
N TYR A 261 -5.52 -2.52 -4.02
CA TYR A 261 -5.74 -1.49 -5.03
C TYR A 261 -7.17 -0.92 -5.08
N TYR A 262 -8.08 -1.30 -4.19
CA TYR A 262 -9.49 -0.87 -4.25
C TYR A 262 -9.71 0.53 -3.63
N TRP A 263 -9.04 1.52 -4.23
CA TRP A 263 -9.05 2.92 -3.84
C TRP A 263 -9.39 3.82 -5.03
N PRO A 264 -10.05 4.98 -4.81
CA PRO A 264 -10.59 5.83 -5.88
C PRO A 264 -9.60 6.18 -7.01
N TYR A 265 -8.32 6.39 -6.70
CA TYR A 265 -7.32 6.74 -7.71
C TYR A 265 -6.84 5.57 -8.58
N PHE A 266 -7.02 4.32 -8.16
CA PHE A 266 -6.68 3.15 -8.98
C PHE A 266 -7.87 2.61 -9.75
N THR A 267 -9.06 2.67 -9.16
CA THR A 267 -10.29 2.12 -9.75
C THR A 267 -11.50 2.96 -9.35
N PRO A 268 -12.57 3.02 -10.16
CA PRO A 268 -13.87 3.48 -9.67
C PRO A 268 -14.32 2.61 -8.48
N ILE A 269 -14.84 3.27 -7.44
CA ILE A 269 -15.53 2.61 -6.33
C ILE A 269 -16.98 2.42 -6.75
N THR A 270 -17.35 1.19 -7.10
CA THR A 270 -18.68 0.88 -7.68
C THR A 270 -19.67 0.37 -6.63
N HIS A 271 -19.17 -0.18 -5.53
CA HIS A 271 -19.95 -0.67 -4.40
C HIS A 271 -19.03 -0.80 -3.18
N GLN A 272 -19.63 -0.97 -2.00
CA GLN A 272 -18.91 -1.43 -0.83
C GLN A 272 -18.67 -2.93 -0.97
N VAL A 273 -17.42 -3.38 -0.84
CA VAL A 273 -17.13 -4.81 -0.80
C VAL A 273 -17.56 -5.39 0.54
N ASP A 274 -18.13 -6.59 0.51
CA ASP A 274 -18.63 -7.27 1.69
C ASP A 274 -18.31 -8.77 1.67
N GLU A 275 -17.02 -9.08 1.59
CA GLU A 275 -16.53 -10.45 1.49
C GLU A 275 -16.25 -11.03 2.89
N ASP A 276 -16.18 -12.36 2.99
CA ASP A 276 -15.93 -13.05 4.26
C ASP A 276 -14.55 -12.70 4.86
N LEU A 277 -13.56 -12.49 4.01
CA LEU A 277 -12.21 -12.09 4.37
C LEU A 277 -11.63 -11.16 3.29
N SER A 278 -11.44 -9.90 3.66
CA SER A 278 -10.91 -8.84 2.80
C SER A 278 -9.60 -8.29 3.34
N LEU A 279 -8.59 -8.10 2.49
CA LEU A 279 -7.27 -7.58 2.85
C LEU A 279 -7.04 -6.20 2.23
N PHE A 280 -6.44 -5.30 3.01
CA PHE A 280 -6.05 -3.96 2.57
C PHE A 280 -4.59 -3.67 2.97
N SER A 281 -3.98 -2.73 2.26
CA SER A 281 -2.55 -2.42 2.40
C SER A 281 -2.31 -0.92 2.46
N LEU A 282 -1.68 -0.44 3.53
CA LEU A 282 -1.31 0.97 3.65
C LEU A 282 -0.39 1.40 2.50
N SER A 283 0.49 0.48 2.06
CA SER A 283 1.38 0.68 0.92
C SER A 283 0.65 1.32 -0.26
N LYS A 284 -0.54 0.81 -0.59
CA LYS A 284 -1.32 1.22 -1.76
C LYS A 284 -2.43 2.22 -1.43
N THR A 285 -2.66 2.48 -0.15
CA THR A 285 -3.62 3.49 0.36
C THR A 285 -2.98 4.87 0.52
N THR A 286 -1.71 4.92 0.95
CA THR A 286 -1.04 6.20 1.27
C THR A 286 0.38 6.27 0.73
N GLY A 287 0.88 5.24 0.04
CA GLY A 287 2.26 5.26 -0.46
C GLY A 287 3.30 4.78 0.56
N HIS A 288 2.90 4.55 1.81
CA HIS A 288 3.80 4.19 2.91
C HIS A 288 4.19 2.71 2.91
N ALA A 289 4.80 2.24 1.82
CA ALA A 289 5.20 0.85 1.65
C ALA A 289 6.25 0.41 2.69
N GLY A 290 7.14 1.31 3.10
CA GLY A 290 8.17 1.07 4.13
C GLY A 290 7.60 0.90 5.54
N SER A 291 6.41 1.41 5.84
CA SER A 291 5.77 1.26 7.16
C SER A 291 5.27 -0.15 7.42
N ARG A 292 5.22 -1.01 6.40
CA ARG A 292 4.79 -2.42 6.53
C ARG A 292 3.50 -2.57 7.33
N PHE A 293 2.43 -1.86 6.94
CA PHE A 293 1.13 -1.98 7.60
C PHE A 293 0.04 -2.42 6.62
N GLY A 294 -0.80 -3.35 7.07
CA GLY A 294 -2.02 -3.78 6.40
C GLY A 294 -3.05 -4.19 7.44
N TRP A 295 -4.30 -4.30 7.01
CA TRP A 295 -5.39 -4.78 7.85
C TRP A 295 -6.30 -5.72 7.07
N ALA A 296 -6.94 -6.65 7.79
CA ALA A 296 -7.98 -7.50 7.24
C ALA A 296 -9.32 -7.23 7.92
N LEU A 297 -10.40 -7.33 7.15
CA LEU A 297 -11.78 -7.37 7.63
C LEU A 297 -12.25 -8.82 7.56
N VAL A 298 -12.70 -9.37 8.68
CA VAL A 298 -13.05 -10.79 8.81
C VAL A 298 -14.45 -10.93 9.40
N LYS A 299 -15.32 -11.71 8.74
CA LYS A 299 -16.66 -12.03 9.25
C LYS A 299 -16.63 -13.15 10.29
N ASP A 300 -15.98 -14.26 9.96
CA ASP A 300 -15.96 -15.45 10.80
C ASP A 300 -15.00 -15.29 11.99
N LYS A 301 -15.55 -15.34 13.21
CA LYS A 301 -14.78 -15.23 14.46
C LYS A 301 -13.69 -16.31 14.58
N ALA A 302 -13.97 -17.56 14.20
CA ALA A 302 -13.01 -18.64 14.30
C ALA A 302 -11.85 -18.46 13.32
N VAL A 303 -12.10 -17.89 12.13
CA VAL A 303 -11.03 -17.48 11.20
C VAL A 303 -10.21 -16.35 11.79
N TYR A 304 -10.86 -15.31 12.33
CA TYR A 304 -10.20 -14.19 13.00
C TYR A 304 -9.27 -14.67 14.14
N GLU A 305 -9.73 -15.54 15.04
CA GLU A 305 -8.91 -16.04 16.15
C GLU A 305 -7.72 -16.89 15.68
N ARG A 306 -7.88 -17.67 14.60
CA ARG A 306 -6.77 -18.41 13.99
C ARG A 306 -5.74 -17.48 13.34
N MET A 307 -6.18 -16.42 12.66
CA MET A 307 -5.28 -15.39 12.13
C MET A 307 -4.56 -14.64 13.26
N LYS A 308 -5.28 -14.27 14.33
CA LYS A 308 -4.74 -13.61 15.52
C LYS A 308 -3.67 -14.48 16.18
N THR A 309 -3.92 -15.78 16.29
CA THR A 309 -2.93 -16.75 16.79
C THR A 309 -1.68 -16.76 15.91
N TYR A 310 -1.83 -16.82 14.58
CA TYR A 310 -0.70 -16.78 13.65
C TYR A 310 0.14 -15.50 13.83
N ILE A 311 -0.50 -14.33 13.90
CA ILE A 311 0.21 -13.05 14.05
C ILE A 311 0.89 -12.94 15.41
N THR A 312 0.25 -13.42 16.47
CA THR A 312 0.84 -13.47 17.80
C THR A 312 2.11 -14.33 17.81
N LEU A 313 2.06 -15.52 17.22
CA LEU A 313 3.19 -16.46 17.22
C LEU A 313 4.30 -16.08 16.24
N SER A 314 3.97 -15.38 15.15
CA SER A 314 4.96 -14.99 14.14
C SER A 314 5.68 -13.68 14.45
N SER A 315 5.03 -12.72 15.12
CA SER A 315 5.62 -11.40 15.35
C SER A 315 5.16 -10.67 16.61
N MET A 316 4.31 -11.28 17.45
CA MET A 316 3.68 -10.61 18.59
C MET A 316 2.95 -9.30 18.21
N GLY A 317 2.25 -9.34 17.07
CA GLY A 317 1.53 -8.17 16.54
C GLY A 317 2.37 -7.33 15.58
N VAL A 318 2.03 -6.04 15.48
CA VAL A 318 2.67 -5.05 14.60
C VAL A 318 3.32 -3.95 15.43
N SER A 319 4.46 -3.39 14.99
CA SER A 319 5.17 -2.29 15.69
C SER A 319 4.23 -1.15 16.14
N ARG A 320 4.44 -0.67 17.38
CA ARG A 320 3.66 0.44 17.97
C ARG A 320 3.93 1.74 17.23
N ASP A 321 5.18 2.00 16.89
CA ASP A 321 5.67 3.16 16.13
C ASP A 321 4.98 3.19 14.76
N THR A 322 4.88 2.02 14.11
CA THR A 322 4.11 1.88 12.87
C THR A 322 2.65 2.26 13.09
N GLN A 323 1.96 1.65 14.07
CA GLN A 323 0.56 1.94 14.33
C GLN A 323 0.30 3.42 14.67
N LEU A 324 1.21 4.07 15.41
CA LEU A 324 1.14 5.50 15.71
C LEU A 324 1.27 6.35 14.44
N ARG A 325 2.27 6.06 13.60
CA ARG A 325 2.46 6.74 12.32
C ARG A 325 1.26 6.56 11.40
N VAL A 326 0.73 5.33 11.28
CA VAL A 326 -0.47 5.06 10.47
C VAL A 326 -1.66 5.85 10.99
N LEU A 327 -1.87 5.89 12.30
CA LEU A 327 -2.96 6.65 12.90
C LEU A 327 -2.89 8.12 12.49
N GLN A 328 -1.70 8.74 12.54
CA GLN A 328 -1.55 10.14 12.12
C GLN A 328 -1.81 10.33 10.63
N LEU A 329 -1.24 9.48 9.77
CA LEU A 329 -1.45 9.55 8.33
C LEU A 329 -2.93 9.42 7.97
N LEU A 330 -3.63 8.47 8.59
CA LEU A 330 -5.04 8.27 8.33
C LEU A 330 -5.90 9.41 8.86
N LYS A 331 -5.50 10.12 9.93
CA LYS A 331 -6.17 11.36 10.36
C LYS A 331 -6.15 12.41 9.26
N VAL A 332 -4.98 12.64 8.66
CA VAL A 332 -4.86 13.56 7.52
C VAL A 332 -5.75 13.13 6.37
N VAL A 333 -5.75 11.83 6.03
CA VAL A 333 -6.60 11.32 4.94
C VAL A 333 -8.09 11.49 5.23
N ILE A 334 -8.57 11.34 6.46
CA ILE A 334 -10.01 11.42 6.74
C ILE A 334 -10.51 12.83 7.05
N ASP A 335 -9.62 13.80 7.30
CA ASP A 335 -9.99 15.14 7.74
C ASP A 335 -10.85 15.87 6.69
N ASP A 336 -10.50 15.71 5.42
CA ASP A 336 -11.21 16.25 4.25
C ASP A 336 -12.08 15.19 3.54
N GLY A 337 -12.27 14.03 4.17
CA GLY A 337 -12.94 12.89 3.56
C GLY A 337 -12.11 12.16 2.48
N GLY A 338 -10.81 12.39 2.42
CA GLY A 338 -9.88 11.83 1.44
C GLY A 338 -9.84 12.60 0.13
N ASP A 339 -10.51 13.73 0.02
CA ASP A 339 -10.69 14.46 -1.23
C ASP A 339 -9.36 14.84 -1.86
N GLU A 340 -8.45 15.44 -1.09
CA GLU A 340 -7.15 15.89 -1.57
C GLU A 340 -6.29 14.71 -2.07
N ILE A 341 -6.08 13.67 -1.25
CA ILE A 341 -5.22 12.53 -1.64
C ILE A 341 -5.81 11.75 -2.81
N PHE A 342 -7.12 11.54 -2.82
CA PHE A 342 -7.78 10.75 -3.87
C PHE A 342 -7.84 11.50 -5.19
N ASN A 343 -8.06 12.82 -5.19
CA ASN A 343 -7.95 13.63 -6.40
C ASN A 343 -6.50 13.77 -6.88
N PHE A 344 -5.54 13.99 -5.97
CA PHE A 344 -4.11 14.04 -6.29
C PHE A 344 -3.66 12.75 -7.00
N GLY A 345 -3.98 11.60 -6.39
CA GLY A 345 -3.61 10.31 -6.96
C GLY A 345 -4.28 10.04 -8.29
N TYR A 346 -5.58 10.36 -8.42
CA TYR A 346 -6.32 10.14 -9.66
C TYR A 346 -5.78 11.02 -10.79
N GLY A 347 -5.58 12.31 -10.52
CA GLY A 347 -5.03 13.25 -11.50
C GLY A 347 -3.63 12.85 -11.97
N THR A 348 -2.79 12.36 -11.06
CA THR A 348 -1.44 11.89 -11.39
C THR A 348 -1.48 10.64 -12.26
N LEU A 349 -2.23 9.61 -11.86
CA LEU A 349 -2.29 8.35 -12.61
C LEU A 349 -3.02 8.49 -13.94
N LYS A 350 -4.02 9.37 -14.03
CA LYS A 350 -4.67 9.71 -15.30
C LYS A 350 -3.66 10.26 -16.31
N LYS A 351 -2.90 11.29 -15.93
CA LYS A 351 -1.87 11.87 -16.81
C LYS A 351 -0.82 10.84 -17.23
N ARG A 352 -0.36 10.01 -16.28
CA ARG A 352 0.64 8.97 -16.56
C ARG A 352 0.11 7.92 -17.54
N TRP A 353 -1.12 7.47 -17.34
CA TRP A 353 -1.78 6.52 -18.23
C TRP A 353 -2.00 7.10 -19.63
N GLU A 354 -2.49 8.33 -19.76
CA GLU A 354 -2.67 9.02 -21.05
C GLU A 354 -1.36 9.12 -21.83
N ILE A 355 -0.25 9.45 -21.17
CA ILE A 355 1.07 9.54 -21.80
C ILE A 355 1.53 8.16 -22.30
N VAL A 356 1.49 7.13 -21.47
CA VAL A 356 1.94 5.77 -21.85
C VAL A 356 1.07 5.21 -22.96
N ASN A 357 -0.25 5.37 -22.85
CA ASN A 357 -1.20 4.91 -23.86
C ASN A 357 -0.94 5.59 -25.21
N LYS A 358 -0.75 6.92 -25.20
CA LYS A 358 -0.41 7.67 -26.42
C LYS A 358 0.89 7.18 -27.05
N ILE A 359 1.95 6.96 -26.27
CA ILE A 359 3.24 6.49 -26.79
C ILE A 359 3.10 5.10 -27.43
N LEU A 360 2.53 4.14 -26.71
CA LEU A 360 2.43 2.77 -27.19
C LEU A 360 1.44 2.62 -28.36
N SER A 361 0.40 3.47 -28.43
CA SER A 361 -0.53 3.50 -29.57
C SER A 361 0.09 3.92 -30.91
N MET A 362 1.31 4.48 -30.89
CA MET A 362 2.05 4.83 -32.11
C MET A 362 2.73 3.60 -32.75
N SER A 363 2.68 2.42 -32.12
CA SER A 363 3.23 1.17 -32.64
C SER A 363 2.14 0.10 -32.68
N THR A 364 2.25 -0.82 -33.65
CA THR A 364 1.45 -2.06 -33.70
C THR A 364 2.16 -3.24 -33.02
N ARG A 365 3.42 -3.07 -32.58
CA ARG A 365 4.22 -4.09 -31.89
C ARG A 365 3.74 -4.35 -30.47
N PHE A 366 3.15 -3.34 -29.82
CA PHE A 366 2.74 -3.43 -28.42
C PHE A 366 1.25 -3.14 -28.27
N SER A 367 0.60 -3.85 -27.36
CA SER A 367 -0.77 -3.54 -26.95
C SER A 367 -0.87 -3.34 -25.43
N LEU A 368 -1.90 -2.60 -25.04
CA LEU A 368 -2.23 -2.31 -23.64
C LEU A 368 -3.65 -2.78 -23.35
N GLU A 369 -3.88 -3.11 -22.08
CA GLU A 369 -5.22 -3.29 -21.56
C GLU A 369 -6.07 -2.02 -21.72
N THR A 370 -7.30 -2.19 -22.20
CA THR A 370 -8.27 -1.10 -22.31
C THR A 370 -9.50 -1.42 -21.48
N LYS A 371 -9.94 -0.44 -20.68
CA LYS A 371 -11.18 -0.52 -19.92
C LYS A 371 -11.99 0.75 -20.16
N LYS A 372 -13.29 0.57 -20.40
CA LYS A 372 -14.22 1.69 -20.58
C LYS A 372 -14.31 2.50 -19.28
N PRO A 373 -14.45 3.84 -19.37
CA PRO A 373 -14.77 4.68 -18.22
C PRO A 373 -16.02 4.16 -17.50
N GLU A 374 -16.02 4.24 -16.17
CA GLU A 374 -17.06 3.68 -15.32
C GLU A 374 -17.40 4.66 -14.18
N TYR A 375 -18.64 4.62 -13.71
CA TYR A 375 -19.12 5.50 -12.65
C TYR A 375 -18.44 5.17 -11.31
N CYS A 376 -17.94 6.18 -10.62
CA CYS A 376 -17.33 6.06 -9.30
C CYS A 376 -18.24 6.72 -8.26
N ASN A 377 -18.73 5.96 -7.28
CA ASN A 377 -19.58 6.44 -6.20
C ASN A 377 -18.85 7.45 -5.30
N TYR A 378 -17.53 7.29 -5.11
CA TYR A 378 -16.70 8.23 -4.36
C TYR A 378 -16.64 9.60 -5.05
N PHE A 379 -16.19 9.65 -6.31
CA PHE A 379 -16.08 10.91 -7.07
C PHE A 379 -17.42 11.43 -7.61
N LYS A 380 -18.49 10.62 -7.53
CA LYS A 380 -19.84 10.90 -8.06
C LYS A 380 -19.85 11.27 -9.54
N ARG A 381 -18.93 10.70 -10.32
CA ARG A 381 -18.78 10.92 -11.77
C ARG A 381 -18.22 9.69 -12.46
N VAL A 382 -18.42 9.62 -13.77
CA VAL A 382 -17.68 8.69 -14.63
C VAL A 382 -16.21 9.11 -14.64
N ARG A 383 -15.30 8.15 -14.44
CA ARG A 383 -13.87 8.36 -14.51
C ARG A 383 -13.20 7.36 -15.44
N ASP A 384 -12.05 7.77 -15.96
CA ASP A 384 -11.24 6.94 -16.87
C ASP A 384 -10.55 5.79 -16.12
N PHE A 385 -10.02 4.82 -16.86
CA PHE A 385 -9.17 3.78 -16.30
C PHE A 385 -7.80 4.34 -15.92
N THR A 386 -7.36 4.15 -14.67
CA THR A 386 -6.05 4.65 -14.19
C THR A 386 -5.31 3.57 -13.37
N PRO A 387 -4.82 2.51 -14.03
CA PRO A 387 -4.21 1.39 -13.34
C PRO A 387 -2.88 1.78 -12.69
N SER A 388 -2.47 1.00 -11.69
CA SER A 388 -1.14 1.12 -11.09
C SER A 388 0.00 0.72 -12.05
N TYR A 389 -0.33 -0.10 -13.06
CA TYR A 389 0.63 -0.71 -13.95
C TYR A 389 0.15 -0.65 -15.40
N ALA A 390 1.09 -0.52 -16.34
CA ALA A 390 0.85 -0.86 -17.72
C ALA A 390 1.16 -2.35 -17.91
N TRP A 391 0.14 -3.14 -18.25
CA TRP A 391 0.29 -4.53 -18.64
C TRP A 391 0.42 -4.58 -20.15
N VAL A 392 1.67 -4.67 -20.61
CA VAL A 392 2.02 -4.55 -22.03
C VAL A 392 2.19 -5.94 -22.63
N LYS A 393 1.56 -6.17 -23.78
CA LYS A 393 1.79 -7.38 -24.59
C LYS A 393 2.63 -7.04 -25.82
N CYS A 394 3.60 -7.89 -26.13
CA CYS A 394 4.31 -7.88 -27.42
C CYS A 394 3.53 -8.72 -28.44
N GLU A 395 3.07 -8.09 -29.53
CA GLU A 395 2.13 -8.68 -30.49
C GLU A 395 2.81 -9.40 -31.66
N ARG A 396 4.05 -9.04 -32.02
CA ARG A 396 4.74 -9.69 -33.14
C ARG A 396 5.07 -11.14 -32.79
N LEU A 397 4.94 -12.06 -33.75
CA LEU A 397 5.12 -13.48 -33.48
C LEU A 397 6.56 -13.80 -33.05
N GLU A 398 7.54 -13.08 -33.58
CA GLU A 398 8.96 -13.17 -33.24
C GLU A 398 9.31 -12.61 -31.85
N ASP A 399 8.47 -11.75 -31.28
CA ASP A 399 8.67 -11.15 -29.96
C ASP A 399 8.21 -12.10 -28.84
N ILE A 400 8.84 -13.26 -28.76
CA ILE A 400 8.44 -14.34 -27.85
C ILE A 400 8.63 -13.93 -26.38
N ASN A 401 9.73 -13.22 -26.08
CA ASN A 401 10.07 -12.77 -24.74
C ASN A 401 10.03 -11.24 -24.64
N CYS A 402 8.89 -10.73 -24.18
CA CYS A 402 8.65 -9.30 -24.09
C CYS A 402 9.53 -8.63 -23.02
N TYR A 403 9.86 -9.34 -21.94
CA TYR A 403 10.77 -8.84 -20.92
C TYR A 403 12.17 -8.54 -21.48
N GLU A 404 12.76 -9.47 -22.24
CA GLU A 404 14.10 -9.26 -22.83
C GLU A 404 14.11 -8.16 -23.90
N ILE A 405 12.99 -7.94 -24.61
CA ILE A 405 12.84 -6.81 -25.55
C ILE A 405 12.90 -5.47 -24.82
N PHE A 406 12.14 -5.33 -23.73
CA PHE A 406 12.14 -4.11 -22.94
C PHE A 406 13.49 -3.89 -22.25
N LYS A 407 14.11 -4.96 -21.74
CA LYS A 407 15.44 -4.92 -21.13
C LYS A 407 16.53 -4.52 -22.13
N ALA A 408 16.48 -5.02 -23.37
CA ALA A 408 17.35 -4.57 -24.45
C ALA A 408 17.15 -3.09 -24.79
N ALA A 409 15.93 -2.59 -24.65
CA ALA A 409 15.59 -1.17 -24.71
C ALA A 409 15.94 -0.39 -23.43
N LYS A 410 16.68 -1.00 -22.49
CA LYS A 410 17.06 -0.43 -21.18
C LYS A 410 15.87 -0.05 -20.28
N ILE A 411 14.76 -0.80 -20.38
CA ILE A 411 13.60 -0.69 -19.50
C ILE A 411 13.45 -2.01 -18.74
N THR A 412 13.65 -1.98 -17.43
CA THR A 412 13.41 -3.14 -16.56
C THR A 412 11.96 -3.10 -16.08
N GLY A 413 11.15 -4.06 -16.50
CA GLY A 413 9.81 -4.33 -15.96
C GLY A 413 9.74 -5.70 -15.30
N ARG A 414 8.54 -6.14 -14.90
CA ARG A 414 8.33 -7.50 -14.39
C ARG A 414 7.94 -8.44 -15.53
N ASN A 415 8.66 -9.55 -15.68
CA ASN A 415 8.36 -10.60 -16.66
C ASN A 415 6.93 -11.15 -16.44
N GLY A 416 6.18 -11.32 -17.52
CA GLY A 416 4.82 -11.82 -17.46
C GLY A 416 4.68 -13.24 -16.90
N GLN A 417 5.67 -14.10 -17.08
CA GLN A 417 5.70 -15.45 -16.50
C GLN A 417 5.54 -15.46 -14.98
N GLU A 418 6.02 -14.41 -14.29
CA GLU A 418 5.84 -14.28 -12.85
C GLU A 418 4.36 -14.28 -12.47
N PHE A 419 3.47 -13.81 -13.35
CA PHE A 419 2.03 -13.72 -13.10
C PHE A 419 1.24 -14.95 -13.56
N GLY A 420 1.94 -16.03 -13.92
CA GLY A 420 1.34 -17.26 -14.46
C GLY A 420 0.90 -17.14 -15.92
N THR A 421 1.38 -16.14 -16.67
CA THR A 421 1.09 -15.97 -18.11
C THR A 421 2.24 -16.41 -19.01
N GLU A 422 2.06 -16.28 -20.32
CA GLU A 422 3.15 -16.41 -21.30
C GLU A 422 4.18 -15.27 -21.22
N GLU A 423 5.36 -15.48 -21.84
CA GLU A 423 6.49 -14.53 -21.89
C GLU A 423 6.23 -13.28 -22.74
N ARG A 424 5.10 -13.24 -23.44
CA ARG A 424 4.71 -12.11 -24.30
C ARG A 424 4.24 -10.88 -23.52
N PHE A 425 4.24 -10.93 -22.20
CA PHE A 425 3.81 -9.81 -21.36
C PHE A 425 4.93 -9.25 -20.50
N VAL A 426 4.85 -7.95 -20.24
CA VAL A 426 5.67 -7.26 -19.25
C VAL A 426 4.81 -6.27 -18.46
N ARG A 427 4.99 -6.23 -17.14
CA ARG A 427 4.35 -5.23 -16.27
C ARG A 427 5.30 -4.06 -16.04
N LEU A 428 4.86 -2.85 -16.35
CA LEU A 428 5.58 -1.60 -16.08
C LEU A 428 4.88 -0.78 -14.99
N SER A 429 5.62 -0.36 -13.98
CA SER A 429 5.12 0.44 -12.86
C SER A 429 4.84 1.88 -13.24
N LEU A 430 3.63 2.35 -12.97
CA LEU A 430 3.21 3.74 -13.17
C LEU A 430 3.16 4.53 -11.86
N ILE A 431 3.52 3.89 -10.74
CA ILE A 431 3.35 4.42 -9.38
C ILE A 431 4.67 4.83 -8.71
N LYS A 432 5.81 4.73 -9.39
CA LYS A 432 7.11 5.22 -8.89
C LYS A 432 7.21 6.75 -8.90
N SER A 433 8.40 7.31 -8.66
CA SER A 433 8.60 8.76 -8.62
C SER A 433 8.32 9.43 -9.97
N GLN A 434 8.22 10.76 -10.01
CA GLN A 434 8.08 11.47 -11.28
C GLN A 434 9.31 11.29 -12.19
N ASN A 435 10.52 11.29 -11.60
CA ASN A 435 11.76 11.00 -12.32
C ASN A 435 11.73 9.62 -13.00
N ASP A 436 11.26 8.59 -12.29
CA ASP A 436 11.15 7.24 -12.87
C ASP A 436 10.17 7.22 -14.04
N PHE A 437 9.03 7.90 -13.89
CA PHE A 437 8.00 7.96 -14.93
C PHE A 437 8.47 8.73 -16.17
N ASP A 438 9.14 9.87 -15.99
CA ASP A 438 9.64 10.69 -17.10
C ASP A 438 10.68 9.90 -17.91
N GLN A 439 11.61 9.23 -17.22
CA GLN A 439 12.60 8.36 -17.86
C GLN A 439 11.94 7.18 -18.58
N LEU A 440 10.97 6.51 -17.97
CA LEU A 440 10.19 5.45 -18.61
C LEU A 440 9.53 5.96 -19.89
N SER A 441 8.86 7.11 -19.82
CA SER A 441 8.16 7.69 -20.97
C SER A 441 9.13 8.03 -22.12
N ASN A 442 10.32 8.52 -21.81
CA ASN A 442 11.35 8.84 -22.81
C ASN A 442 11.91 7.58 -23.47
N MET A 443 12.17 6.53 -22.69
CA MET A 443 12.65 5.26 -23.23
C MET A 443 11.59 4.53 -24.06
N LEU A 444 10.31 4.58 -23.65
CA LEU A 444 9.21 4.06 -24.45
C LEU A 444 9.09 4.77 -25.79
N LYS A 445 9.21 6.11 -25.82
CA LYS A 445 9.23 6.88 -27.09
C LYS A 445 10.36 6.44 -28.00
N LYS A 446 11.56 6.24 -27.44
CA LYS A 446 12.73 5.76 -28.19
C LYS A 446 12.52 4.35 -28.74
N LEU A 447 11.96 3.44 -27.93
CA LEU A 447 11.66 2.07 -28.34
C LEU A 447 10.66 2.06 -29.52
N VAL A 448 9.58 2.83 -29.41
CA VAL A 448 8.54 2.92 -30.45
C VAL A 448 9.04 3.62 -31.73
N SER A 449 9.88 4.65 -31.62
CA SER A 449 10.39 5.37 -32.80
C SER A 449 11.42 4.56 -33.60
N GLN A 450 12.22 3.73 -32.94
CA GLN A 450 13.19 2.85 -33.61
C GLN A 450 12.53 1.83 -34.55
N GLU A 451 11.26 1.47 -34.33
CA GLU A 451 10.51 0.59 -35.23
C GLU A 451 10.23 1.21 -36.59
N HIS A 452 10.01 2.52 -36.65
CA HIS A 452 9.68 3.20 -37.90
C HIS A 452 10.89 3.25 -38.83
N VAL A 453 12.09 3.45 -38.27
CA VAL A 453 13.33 3.49 -39.05
C VAL A 453 13.66 2.11 -39.65
N GLY A 454 13.33 1.02 -38.94
CA GLY A 454 13.53 -0.35 -39.44
C GLY A 454 12.53 -0.78 -40.52
N ALA A 455 11.33 -0.17 -40.57
CA ALA A 455 10.31 -0.48 -41.57
C ALA A 455 10.57 0.20 -42.93
N ASP A 456 11.20 1.38 -42.94
CA ASP A 456 11.57 2.12 -44.16
C ASP A 456 12.95 1.70 -44.74
N SER A 457 13.63 0.75 -44.08
CA SER A 457 14.95 0.24 -44.47
C SER A 457 14.89 -1.09 -45.23
N ILE A 458 13.71 -1.52 -45.69
CA ILE A 458 13.49 -2.76 -46.45
C ILE A 458 12.98 -2.44 -47.86
#